data_AF-A0A7S0EBU8-F1
#
_entry.id   AF-A0A7S0EBU8-F1
#
_cell.length_a   1.000
_cell.length_b   1.000
_cell.length_c   1.000
_cell.angle_alpha   90.00
_cell.angle_beta   90.00
_cell.angle_gamma   90.00
#
_symmetry.space_group_name_H-M   'P 1'
#
loop_
_entity.id
_entity.type
_entity.pdbx_description
1 polymer ?
#
loop_
_entity_poly.entity_id
_entity_poly.type
_entity_poly.pdbx_seq_one_letter_code
_entity_poly.pdbx_strand_id
1 'polypeptide(L)'
;MLSPGTERTRSSSPHRRSVIRRSQSSGSMTGDDATFRLRRSLQDQYMNVYMEFKELSENHEDLLKDLNRKSDSYARRESRYREEIESLKRELENRVLEDQTGGESIHRVDHLYQRIQEGIEDLNLTYLQVKNEHEQDLLRHFRAKLYDTTSKMKTEDNQESTSGVPQAWLEKTTNLAKELDRFKEQAERLTKANMTLSANIKKLVP
;
A
#
# COMPACT_ATOMS: atom_id res chain seq x y z
N MET A 1 41.87 -5.01 21.56
CA MET A 1 43.16 -4.35 21.35
C MET A 1 43.85 -4.19 22.69
N LEU A 2 45.10 -4.64 22.77
CA LEU A 2 45.95 -4.76 23.96
C LEU A 2 46.84 -3.52 24.15
N SER A 3 46.92 -3.00 25.39
CA SER A 3 48.01 -2.21 26.04
C SER A 3 48.53 -0.92 25.34
N PRO A 4 49.30 -0.01 25.98
CA PRO A 4 50.08 -0.07 27.24
C PRO A 4 49.76 1.10 28.23
N GLY A 5 50.10 1.08 29.53
CA GLY A 5 51.37 0.72 30.15
C GLY A 5 52.29 1.96 30.23
N THR A 6 52.18 2.77 31.28
CA THR A 6 53.11 3.88 31.57
C THR A 6 53.53 3.86 33.03
N GLU A 7 54.71 3.30 33.26
CA GLU A 7 55.52 3.47 34.47
C GLU A 7 56.13 4.87 34.49
N ARG A 8 56.17 5.51 35.67
CA ARG A 8 57.15 6.58 35.96
C ARG A 8 57.36 6.80 37.47
N THR A 9 58.55 6.37 37.90
CA THR A 9 59.55 7.08 38.73
C THR A 9 59.25 7.47 40.18
N ARG A 10 60.17 7.04 41.07
CA ARG A 10 61.04 7.90 41.93
C ARG A 10 61.98 7.00 42.77
N SER A 11 63.23 6.82 42.35
CA SER A 11 64.42 7.56 42.82
C SER A 11 64.63 7.53 44.34
N SER A 12 65.28 6.46 44.82
CA SER A 12 65.80 6.30 46.18
C SER A 12 67.19 6.93 46.26
N SER A 13 67.40 7.85 47.22
CA SER A 13 68.72 8.40 47.58
C SER A 13 68.94 8.21 49.08
N PRO A 14 70.06 7.60 49.51
CA PRO A 14 70.35 7.41 50.93
C PRO A 14 71.11 8.63 51.48
N HIS A 15 70.69 9.14 52.63
CA HIS A 15 71.41 10.18 53.37
C HIS A 15 72.14 9.61 54.59
N ARG A 16 73.46 9.79 54.54
CA ARG A 16 74.48 9.83 55.60
C ARG A 16 73.96 9.81 57.06
N ARG A 17 74.28 8.73 57.78
CA ARG A 17 74.44 8.76 59.24
C ARG A 17 75.79 9.39 59.58
N SER A 18 75.76 10.58 60.19
CA SER A 18 76.88 11.13 60.94
C SER A 18 76.80 10.66 62.38
N VAL A 19 77.83 9.97 62.85
CA VAL A 19 78.00 9.56 64.24
C VAL A 19 78.61 10.75 64.98
N ILE A 20 77.81 11.47 65.75
CA ILE A 20 78.31 12.44 66.73
C ILE A 20 78.33 11.73 68.09
N ARG A 21 79.51 11.24 68.47
CA ARG A 21 79.84 10.91 69.87
C ARG A 21 79.91 12.22 70.64
N ARG A 22 78.95 12.48 71.54
CA ARG A 22 79.03 13.58 72.49
C ARG A 22 79.36 13.03 73.88
N SER A 23 80.47 13.56 74.38
CA SER A 23 81.06 13.45 75.71
C SER A 23 80.05 13.26 76.85
N GLN A 24 80.28 12.23 77.67
CA GLN A 24 79.75 12.16 79.02
C GLN A 24 80.55 13.13 79.91
N SER A 25 79.90 14.20 80.34
CA SER A 25 80.32 14.96 81.53
C SER A 25 79.44 14.52 82.69
N SER A 26 80.07 13.85 83.65
CA SER A 26 79.54 13.53 84.97
C SER A 26 79.14 14.80 85.71
N GLY A 27 77.84 14.98 85.96
CA GLY A 27 77.26 16.07 86.71
C GLY A 27 76.12 15.57 87.58
N SER A 28 76.41 15.44 88.88
CA SER A 28 75.48 15.21 89.98
C SER A 28 74.32 16.21 89.97
N MET A 29 73.07 15.75 89.83
CA MET A 29 71.83 16.40 90.29
C MET A 29 70.65 15.42 90.12
N THR A 30 70.47 14.50 91.07
CA THR A 30 69.39 13.48 91.04
C THR A 30 68.03 14.00 91.57
N GLY A 31 67.84 15.32 91.67
CA GLY A 31 66.59 15.95 92.10
C GLY A 31 65.75 16.59 90.98
N ASP A 32 66.39 17.07 89.91
CA ASP A 32 65.72 17.84 88.84
C ASP A 32 65.58 17.08 87.50
N ASP A 33 66.35 16.01 87.30
CA ASP A 33 66.39 15.27 86.03
C ASP A 33 65.05 14.57 85.71
N ALA A 34 64.34 14.07 86.74
CA ALA A 34 63.04 13.42 86.56
C ALA A 34 61.95 14.42 86.10
N THR A 35 61.95 15.65 86.62
CA THR A 35 60.96 16.67 86.26
C THR A 35 61.24 17.24 84.87
N PHE A 36 62.50 17.42 84.48
CA PHE A 36 62.87 17.81 83.11
C PHE A 36 62.54 16.73 82.09
N ARG A 37 62.76 15.45 82.40
CA ARG A 37 62.37 14.32 81.54
C ARG A 37 60.85 14.23 81.38
N LEU A 38 60.10 14.40 82.46
CA LEU A 38 58.64 14.41 82.42
C LEU A 38 58.10 15.59 81.60
N ARG A 39 58.65 16.80 81.82
CA ARG A 39 58.27 17.99 81.05
C ARG A 39 58.54 17.82 79.56
N ARG A 40 59.70 17.25 79.20
CA ARG A 40 60.04 16.97 77.80
C ARG A 40 59.17 15.89 77.20
N SER A 41 58.90 14.80 77.93
CA SER A 41 57.98 13.74 77.50
C SER A 41 56.56 14.28 77.29
N LEU A 42 56.09 15.19 78.16
CA LEU A 42 54.78 15.79 78.03
C LEU A 42 54.72 16.76 76.84
N GLN A 43 55.80 17.50 76.59
CA GLN A 43 55.93 18.36 75.41
C GLN A 43 55.97 17.53 74.12
N ASP A 44 56.68 16.41 74.12
CA ASP A 44 56.75 15.49 72.97
C ASP A 44 55.38 14.83 72.74
N GLN A 45 54.67 14.41 73.80
CA GLN A 45 53.30 13.91 73.70
C GLN A 45 52.33 14.96 73.16
N TYR A 46 52.39 16.19 73.67
CA TYR A 46 51.58 17.30 73.15
C TYR A 46 51.89 17.57 71.67
N MET A 47 53.16 17.58 71.30
CA MET A 47 53.57 17.79 69.91
C MET A 47 53.10 16.64 69.00
N ASN A 48 53.17 15.39 69.46
CA ASN A 48 52.65 14.23 68.72
C ASN A 48 51.14 14.35 68.51
N VAL A 49 50.37 14.64 69.55
CA VAL A 49 48.90 14.83 69.45
C VAL A 49 48.56 16.00 68.52
N TYR A 50 49.33 17.09 68.58
CA TYR A 50 49.15 18.22 67.67
C TYR A 50 49.43 17.86 66.22
N MET A 51 50.49 17.09 65.96
CA MET A 51 50.82 16.62 64.61
C MET A 51 49.77 15.64 64.08
N GLU A 52 49.31 14.69 64.90
CA GLU A 52 48.22 13.78 64.56
C GLU A 52 46.92 14.53 64.27
N PHE A 53 46.56 15.52 65.10
CA PHE A 53 45.38 16.35 64.87
C PHE A 53 45.49 17.14 63.55
N LYS A 54 46.68 17.70 63.27
CA LYS A 54 46.94 18.42 62.02
C LYS A 54 46.79 17.50 60.81
N GLU A 55 47.42 16.33 60.83
CA GLU A 55 47.32 15.34 59.76
C GLU A 55 45.87 14.86 59.57
N LEU A 56 45.15 14.62 60.66
CA LEU A 56 43.73 14.24 60.60
C LEU A 56 42.87 15.36 60.00
N SER A 57 43.14 16.61 60.35
CA SER A 57 42.45 17.78 59.78
C SER A 57 42.72 17.93 58.29
N GLU A 58 43.97 17.77 57.86
CA GLU A 58 44.35 17.80 56.44
C GLU A 58 43.68 16.66 55.66
N ASN A 59 43.71 15.43 56.19
CA ASN A 59 43.02 14.28 55.62
C ASN A 59 41.50 14.47 55.52
N HIS A 60 40.90 15.09 56.54
CA HIS A 60 39.47 15.42 56.51
C HIS A 60 39.14 16.42 55.40
N GLU A 61 39.97 17.45 55.23
CA GLU A 61 39.79 18.45 54.18
C GLU A 61 39.93 17.83 52.77
N ASP A 62 40.91 16.95 52.58
CA ASP A 62 41.11 16.24 51.31
C ASP A 62 39.93 15.29 51.00
N LEU A 63 39.41 14.61 52.02
CA LEU A 63 38.22 13.77 51.86
C LEU A 63 36.98 14.59 51.47
N LEU A 64 36.80 15.78 52.05
CA LEU A 64 35.72 16.70 51.67
C LEU A 64 35.87 17.20 50.22
N LYS A 65 37.10 17.54 49.80
CA LYS A 65 37.39 17.94 48.42
C LYS A 65 37.05 16.82 47.44
N ASP A 66 37.44 15.58 47.76
CA ASP A 66 37.17 14.43 46.91
C ASP A 66 35.69 14.06 46.87
N LEU A 67 34.98 14.18 48.00
CA LEU A 67 33.53 14.03 48.05
C LEU A 67 32.84 15.07 47.15
N ASN A 68 33.25 16.34 47.24
CA ASN A 68 32.67 17.41 46.44
C ASN A 68 32.93 17.18 44.94
N ARG A 69 34.15 16.79 44.56
CA ARG A 69 34.49 16.43 43.17
C ARG A 69 33.62 15.29 42.63
N LYS A 70 33.39 14.25 43.44
CA LYS A 70 32.52 13.12 43.06
C LYS A 70 31.07 13.57 42.93
N SER A 71 30.56 14.34 43.88
CA SER A 71 29.21 14.91 43.84
C SER A 71 28.99 15.70 42.55
N ASP A 72 29.90 16.61 42.19
CA ASP A 72 29.82 17.39 40.96
C ASP A 72 29.89 16.52 39.69
N SER A 73 30.67 15.44 39.72
CA SER A 73 30.74 14.47 38.61
C SER A 73 29.43 13.74 38.42
N TYR A 74 28.79 13.30 39.51
CA TYR A 74 27.49 12.65 39.47
C TYR A 74 26.39 13.61 39.03
N ALA A 75 26.36 14.83 39.55
CA ALA A 75 25.39 15.85 39.13
C ALA A 75 25.49 16.14 37.61
N ARG A 76 26.70 16.25 37.07
CA ARG A 76 26.92 16.42 35.62
C ARG A 76 26.44 15.22 34.81
N ARG A 77 26.74 14.01 35.27
CA ARG A 77 26.31 12.78 34.60
C ARG A 77 24.78 12.64 34.63
N GLU A 78 24.18 12.95 35.75
CA GLU A 78 22.73 12.93 35.92
C GLU A 78 22.04 13.95 35.01
N SER A 79 22.57 15.18 34.90
CA SER A 79 22.04 16.18 33.95
C SER A 79 22.05 15.64 32.52
N ARG A 80 23.17 15.03 32.09
CA ARG A 80 23.26 14.44 30.74
C ARG A 80 22.25 13.33 30.51
N TYR A 81 22.07 12.43 31.48
CA TYR A 81 21.07 11.36 31.34
C TYR A 81 19.65 11.92 31.34
N ARG A 82 19.35 12.96 32.13
CA ARG A 82 18.04 13.62 32.07
C ARG A 82 17.81 14.25 30.70
N GLU A 83 18.78 14.97 30.15
CA GLU A 83 18.70 15.56 28.82
C GLU A 83 18.51 14.51 27.71
N GLU A 84 19.24 13.39 27.80
CA GLU A 84 19.12 12.26 26.87
C GLU A 84 17.74 11.60 26.96
N ILE A 85 17.24 11.35 28.19
CA ILE A 85 15.90 10.81 28.41
C ILE A 85 14.84 11.74 27.85
N GLU A 86 14.98 13.06 28.03
CA GLU A 86 14.05 14.03 27.45
C GLU A 86 14.11 14.05 25.92
N SER A 87 15.31 13.96 25.33
CA SER A 87 15.48 13.86 23.88
C SER A 87 14.79 12.62 23.33
N LEU A 88 15.04 11.46 23.93
CA LEU A 88 14.44 10.19 23.52
C LEU A 88 12.92 10.20 23.70
N LYS A 89 12.40 10.82 24.76
CA LYS A 89 10.94 11.01 24.94
C LYS A 89 10.34 11.85 23.82
N ARG A 90 10.97 12.97 23.43
CA ARG A 90 10.51 13.79 22.30
C ARG A 90 10.57 13.04 20.98
N GLU A 91 11.63 12.26 20.74
CA GLU A 91 11.73 11.43 19.54
C GLU A 91 10.64 10.36 19.48
N LEU A 92 10.32 9.74 20.61
CA LEU A 92 9.26 8.73 20.70
C LEU A 92 7.87 9.37 20.47
N GLU A 93 7.62 10.54 21.05
CA GLU A 93 6.41 11.31 20.81
C GLU A 93 6.25 11.70 19.34
N ASN A 94 7.31 12.18 18.70
CA ASN A 94 7.32 12.48 17.27
C ASN A 94 7.03 11.24 16.42
N ARG A 95 7.64 10.09 16.74
CA ARG A 95 7.37 8.84 16.02
C ARG A 95 5.94 8.35 16.21
N VAL A 96 5.36 8.49 17.41
CA VAL A 96 3.96 8.13 17.66
C VAL A 96 3.02 9.03 16.85
N LEU A 97 3.33 10.32 16.71
CA LEU A 97 2.57 11.25 15.86
C LEU A 97 2.71 10.90 14.37
N GLU A 98 3.91 10.54 13.91
CA GLU A 98 4.15 10.05 12.55
C GLU A 98 3.40 8.74 12.27
N ASP A 99 3.34 7.81 13.24
CA ASP A 99 2.66 6.52 13.07
C ASP A 99 1.13 6.69 13.04
N GLN A 100 0.58 7.64 13.81
CA GLN A 100 -0.85 8.00 13.74
C GLN A 100 -1.23 8.60 12.38
N THR A 101 -0.40 9.50 11.85
CA THR A 101 -0.62 10.11 10.53
C THR A 101 -0.36 9.13 9.38
N GLY A 102 0.62 8.24 9.52
CA GLY A 102 0.90 7.14 8.60
C GLY A 102 -0.22 6.11 8.55
N GLY A 103 -0.78 5.73 9.71
CA GLY A 103 -1.93 4.83 9.81
C GLY A 103 -3.18 5.37 9.11
N GLU A 104 -3.50 6.66 9.28
CA GLU A 104 -4.59 7.31 8.54
C GLU A 104 -4.35 7.36 7.02
N SER A 105 -3.09 7.50 6.58
CA SER A 105 -2.74 7.42 5.17
C SER A 105 -2.98 6.02 4.60
N ILE A 106 -2.56 4.98 5.32
CA ILE A 106 -2.74 3.58 4.93
C ILE A 106 -4.23 3.23 4.85
N HIS A 107 -5.04 3.61 5.84
CA HIS A 107 -6.49 3.38 5.79
C HIS A 107 -7.18 4.07 4.61
N ARG A 108 -6.73 5.27 4.23
CA ARG A 108 -7.23 5.94 3.03
C ARG A 108 -6.86 5.20 1.75
N VAL A 109 -5.64 4.67 1.67
CA VAL A 109 -5.18 3.86 0.53
C VAL A 109 -5.98 2.55 0.44
N ASP A 110 -6.22 1.86 1.56
CA ASP A 110 -7.02 0.64 1.59
C ASP A 110 -8.46 0.89 1.13
N HIS A 111 -9.08 1.97 1.60
CA HIS A 111 -10.43 2.35 1.17
C HIS A 111 -10.46 2.70 -0.34
N LEU A 112 -9.45 3.40 -0.85
CA LEU A 112 -9.36 3.68 -2.29
C LEU A 112 -9.17 2.39 -3.10
N TYR A 113 -8.33 1.48 -2.63
CA TYR A 113 -8.11 0.19 -3.26
C TYR A 113 -9.40 -0.64 -3.32
N GLN A 114 -10.12 -0.74 -2.20
CA GLN A 114 -11.39 -1.46 -2.14
C GLN A 114 -12.41 -0.87 -3.11
N ARG A 115 -12.51 0.46 -3.18
CA ARG A 115 -13.40 1.14 -4.14
C ARG A 115 -13.01 0.90 -5.60
N ILE A 116 -11.71 0.85 -5.90
CA ILE A 116 -11.22 0.52 -7.25
C ILE A 116 -11.59 -0.92 -7.58
N GLN A 117 -11.44 -1.84 -6.64
CA GLN A 117 -11.75 -3.24 -6.84
C GLN A 117 -13.24 -3.46 -7.09
N GLU A 118 -14.12 -2.84 -6.30
CA GLU A 118 -15.58 -2.82 -6.53
C GLU A 118 -15.90 -2.27 -7.93
N GLY A 119 -15.25 -1.16 -8.33
CA GLY A 119 -15.44 -0.59 -9.68
C GLY A 119 -14.97 -1.52 -10.82
N ILE A 120 -13.92 -2.30 -10.60
CA ILE A 120 -13.46 -3.32 -11.57
C ILE A 120 -14.46 -4.48 -11.65
N GLU A 121 -15.01 -4.91 -10.53
CA GLU A 121 -16.01 -5.97 -10.49
C GLU A 121 -17.29 -5.56 -11.24
N ASP A 122 -17.78 -4.34 -11.02
CA ASP A 122 -18.93 -3.78 -11.74
C ASP A 122 -18.64 -3.64 -13.24
N LEU A 123 -17.45 -3.16 -13.61
CA LEU A 123 -17.05 -3.06 -15.01
C LEU A 123 -16.97 -4.43 -15.67
N ASN A 124 -16.49 -5.44 -14.96
CA ASN A 124 -16.41 -6.80 -15.49
C ASN A 124 -17.81 -7.39 -15.67
N LEU A 125 -18.73 -7.17 -14.72
CA LEU A 125 -20.11 -7.62 -14.82
C LEU A 125 -20.82 -7.00 -16.03
N THR A 126 -20.68 -5.68 -16.20
CA THR A 126 -21.26 -4.96 -17.35
C THR A 126 -20.64 -5.41 -18.67
N TYR A 127 -19.33 -5.63 -18.71
CA TYR A 127 -18.65 -6.18 -19.89
C TYR A 127 -19.19 -7.56 -20.28
N LEU A 128 -19.35 -8.47 -19.30
CA LEU A 128 -19.93 -9.79 -19.54
C LEU A 128 -21.36 -9.71 -20.08
N GLN A 129 -22.18 -8.81 -19.52
CA GLN A 129 -23.54 -8.60 -19.98
C GLN A 129 -23.59 -8.09 -21.43
N VAL A 130 -22.84 -7.02 -21.73
CA VAL A 130 -22.78 -6.45 -23.09
C VAL A 130 -22.24 -7.47 -24.09
N LYS A 131 -21.23 -8.25 -23.71
CA LYS A 131 -20.70 -9.32 -24.55
C LYS A 131 -21.79 -10.35 -24.88
N ASN A 132 -22.55 -10.81 -23.89
CA ASN A 132 -23.61 -11.79 -24.11
C ASN A 132 -24.76 -11.22 -24.96
N GLU A 133 -25.16 -9.97 -24.73
CA GLU A 133 -26.15 -9.26 -25.56
C GLU A 133 -25.66 -9.17 -27.02
N HIS A 134 -24.40 -8.82 -27.23
CA HIS A 134 -23.81 -8.75 -28.57
C HIS A 134 -23.78 -10.12 -29.26
N GLU A 135 -23.41 -11.19 -28.55
CA GLU A 135 -23.45 -12.56 -29.08
C GLU A 135 -24.88 -12.97 -29.48
N GLN A 136 -25.88 -12.64 -28.66
CA GLN A 136 -27.29 -12.92 -28.98
C GLN A 136 -27.78 -12.13 -30.21
N ASP A 137 -27.45 -10.84 -30.29
CA ASP A 137 -27.84 -10.02 -31.44
C ASP A 137 -27.17 -10.49 -32.73
N LEU A 138 -25.90 -10.89 -32.65
CA LEU A 138 -25.18 -11.48 -33.78
C LEU A 138 -25.86 -12.78 -34.24
N LEU A 139 -26.20 -13.68 -33.32
CA LEU A 139 -26.93 -14.92 -33.62
C LEU A 139 -28.30 -14.63 -34.22
N ARG A 140 -29.02 -13.62 -33.73
CA ARG A 140 -30.31 -13.19 -34.27
C ARG A 140 -30.17 -12.66 -35.70
N HIS A 141 -29.15 -11.86 -35.98
CA HIS A 141 -28.83 -11.41 -37.35
C HIS A 141 -28.48 -12.58 -38.27
N PHE A 142 -27.67 -13.54 -37.82
CA PHE A 142 -27.36 -14.72 -38.61
C PHE A 142 -28.62 -15.56 -38.90
N ARG A 143 -29.49 -15.77 -37.91
CA ARG A 143 -30.77 -16.49 -38.10
C ARG A 143 -31.68 -15.79 -39.11
N ALA A 144 -31.83 -14.47 -39.00
CA ALA A 144 -32.62 -13.69 -39.96
C ALA A 144 -32.05 -13.82 -41.38
N LYS A 145 -30.73 -13.68 -41.53
CA LYS A 145 -30.06 -13.82 -42.83
C LYS A 145 -30.22 -15.23 -43.42
N LEU A 146 -30.13 -16.28 -42.60
CA LEU A 146 -30.38 -17.66 -43.03
C LEU A 146 -31.84 -17.87 -43.46
N TYR A 147 -32.80 -17.31 -42.72
CA TYR A 147 -34.21 -17.34 -43.11
C TYR A 147 -34.43 -16.63 -44.45
N ASP A 148 -33.85 -15.44 -44.64
CA ASP A 148 -33.96 -14.71 -45.90
C ASP A 148 -33.34 -15.49 -47.06
N THR A 149 -32.15 -16.09 -46.89
CA THR A 149 -31.53 -16.91 -47.92
C THR A 149 -32.35 -18.15 -48.25
N THR A 150 -32.86 -18.86 -47.24
CA THR A 150 -33.69 -20.06 -47.46
C THR A 150 -35.04 -19.71 -48.07
N SER A 151 -35.62 -18.56 -47.71
CA SER A 151 -36.82 -18.04 -48.35
C SER A 151 -36.57 -17.71 -49.82
N LYS A 152 -35.44 -17.08 -50.15
CA LYS A 152 -35.05 -16.79 -51.54
C LYS A 152 -34.86 -18.07 -52.36
N MET A 153 -34.19 -19.08 -51.80
CA MET A 153 -34.03 -20.37 -52.47
C MET A 153 -35.39 -21.06 -52.70
N LYS A 154 -36.30 -21.05 -51.71
CA LYS A 154 -37.66 -21.59 -51.90
C LYS A 154 -38.46 -20.84 -52.95
N THR A 155 -38.30 -19.52 -53.07
CA THR A 155 -38.94 -18.74 -54.13
C THR A 155 -38.33 -19.05 -55.49
N GLU A 156 -37.01 -19.25 -55.59
CA GLU A 156 -36.35 -19.71 -56.83
C GLU A 156 -36.81 -21.11 -57.22
N ASP A 157 -36.85 -22.09 -56.30
CA ASP A 157 -37.36 -23.45 -56.55
C ASP A 157 -38.84 -23.44 -57.01
N ASN A 158 -39.68 -22.60 -56.40
CA ASN A 158 -41.08 -22.43 -56.80
C ASN A 158 -41.19 -21.77 -58.18
N GLN A 159 -40.32 -20.81 -58.48
CA GLN A 159 -40.28 -20.13 -59.77
C GLN A 159 -39.83 -21.10 -60.88
N GLU A 160 -38.87 -21.97 -60.59
CA GLU A 160 -38.36 -23.00 -61.50
C GLU A 160 -39.38 -24.13 -61.74
N SER A 161 -40.16 -24.52 -60.72
CA SER A 161 -41.25 -25.51 -60.86
C SER A 161 -42.51 -24.95 -61.56
N THR A 162 -42.72 -23.63 -61.61
CA THR A 162 -43.70 -23.00 -62.52
C THR A 162 -43.20 -22.76 -63.95
N SER A 163 -41.94 -23.08 -64.26
CA SER A 163 -41.35 -22.87 -65.59
C SER A 163 -41.84 -23.86 -66.67
N GLY A 164 -42.80 -24.75 -66.37
CA GLY A 164 -43.35 -25.69 -67.35
C GLY A 164 -44.34 -25.07 -68.34
N VAL A 165 -45.10 -24.05 -67.93
CA VAL A 165 -46.03 -23.31 -68.81
C VAL A 165 -46.06 -21.85 -68.36
N PRO A 166 -45.67 -20.88 -69.20
CA PRO A 166 -45.71 -19.47 -68.82
C PRO A 166 -47.12 -19.06 -68.38
N GLN A 167 -47.27 -18.46 -67.20
CA GLN A 167 -48.56 -17.93 -66.69
C GLN A 167 -49.29 -17.09 -67.74
N ALA A 168 -48.53 -16.30 -68.53
CA ALA A 168 -49.03 -15.50 -69.64
C ALA A 168 -49.69 -16.34 -70.75
N TRP A 169 -49.25 -17.57 -71.00
CA TRP A 169 -49.91 -18.50 -71.93
C TRP A 169 -51.21 -19.03 -71.37
N LEU A 170 -51.28 -19.30 -70.06
CA LEU A 170 -52.51 -19.72 -69.39
C LEU A 170 -53.57 -18.61 -69.43
N GLU A 171 -53.17 -17.37 -69.15
CA GLU A 171 -54.04 -16.20 -69.26
C GLU A 171 -54.46 -15.92 -70.70
N LYS A 172 -53.55 -16.05 -71.67
CA LYS A 172 -53.88 -15.88 -73.09
C LYS A 172 -54.86 -16.93 -73.58
N THR A 173 -54.68 -18.20 -73.21
CA THR A 173 -55.58 -19.30 -73.60
C THR A 173 -56.97 -19.16 -72.97
N THR A 174 -57.05 -18.76 -71.69
CA THR A 174 -58.35 -18.53 -71.02
C THR A 174 -59.09 -17.31 -71.58
N ASN A 175 -58.39 -16.23 -71.94
CA ASN A 175 -58.99 -15.07 -72.59
C ASN A 175 -59.48 -15.40 -74.00
N LEU A 176 -58.68 -16.12 -74.79
CA LEU A 176 -59.09 -16.61 -76.12
C LEU A 176 -60.32 -17.53 -76.03
N ALA A 177 -60.42 -18.39 -75.01
CA ALA A 177 -61.60 -19.21 -74.81
C ALA A 177 -62.87 -18.37 -74.56
N LYS A 178 -62.77 -17.33 -73.73
CA LYS A 178 -63.89 -16.40 -73.47
C LYS A 178 -64.28 -15.60 -74.71
N GLU A 179 -63.31 -15.16 -75.51
CA GLU A 179 -63.58 -14.47 -76.77
C GLU A 179 -64.27 -15.38 -77.79
N LEU A 180 -63.83 -16.64 -77.88
CA LEU A 180 -64.45 -17.63 -78.74
C LEU A 180 -65.91 -17.89 -78.38
N ASP A 181 -66.24 -17.98 -77.09
CA ASP A 181 -67.62 -18.15 -76.64
C ASP A 181 -68.50 -16.91 -76.95
N ARG A 182 -67.95 -15.69 -76.81
CA ARG A 182 -68.65 -14.47 -77.24
C ARG A 182 -68.94 -14.46 -78.74
N PHE A 183 -67.97 -14.88 -79.56
CA PHE A 183 -68.17 -14.98 -81.00
C PHE A 183 -69.18 -16.05 -81.38
N LYS A 184 -69.23 -17.18 -80.67
CA LYS A 184 -70.27 -18.19 -80.85
C LYS A 184 -71.66 -17.65 -80.54
N GLU A 185 -71.84 -16.96 -79.41
CA GLU A 185 -73.13 -16.32 -79.07
C GLU A 185 -73.55 -15.28 -80.12
N GLN A 186 -72.62 -14.46 -80.59
CA GLN A 186 -72.89 -13.48 -81.66
C GLN A 186 -73.27 -14.17 -82.97
N ALA A 187 -72.56 -15.25 -83.35
CA ALA A 187 -72.87 -16.03 -84.54
C ALA A 187 -74.26 -16.68 -84.42
N GLU A 188 -74.63 -17.25 -83.27
CA GLU A 188 -75.97 -17.80 -83.05
C GLU A 188 -77.06 -16.74 -83.12
N ARG A 189 -76.81 -15.54 -82.57
CA ARG A 189 -77.74 -14.42 -82.62
C ARG A 189 -77.96 -13.94 -84.06
N LEU A 190 -76.88 -13.81 -84.83
CA LEU A 190 -76.94 -13.46 -86.25
C LEU A 190 -77.63 -14.55 -87.08
N THR A 191 -77.36 -15.83 -86.81
CA THR A 191 -78.05 -16.95 -87.48
C THR A 191 -79.54 -16.91 -87.19
N LYS A 192 -79.96 -16.71 -85.93
CA LYS A 192 -81.38 -16.54 -85.58
C LYS A 192 -82.00 -15.35 -86.32
N ALA A 193 -81.33 -14.19 -86.34
CA ALA A 193 -81.80 -13.03 -87.08
C ALA A 193 -81.94 -13.31 -88.58
N ASN A 194 -80.93 -13.92 -89.21
CA ASN A 194 -80.97 -14.31 -90.62
C ASN A 194 -82.06 -15.35 -90.92
N MET A 195 -82.31 -16.32 -90.02
CA MET A 195 -83.41 -17.27 -90.16
C MET A 195 -84.76 -16.56 -90.10
N THR A 196 -84.95 -15.62 -89.16
CA THR A 196 -86.19 -14.83 -89.07
C THR A 196 -86.41 -13.94 -90.29
N LEU A 197 -85.36 -13.27 -90.76
CA LEU A 197 -85.41 -12.45 -91.98
C LEU A 197 -85.69 -13.32 -93.21
N SER A 198 -85.02 -14.46 -93.35
CA SER A 198 -85.26 -15.41 -94.45
C SER A 198 -86.69 -15.96 -94.43
N ALA A 199 -87.24 -16.25 -93.24
CA ALA A 199 -88.62 -16.68 -93.08
C ALA A 199 -89.61 -15.57 -93.44
N ASN A 200 -89.32 -14.32 -93.08
CA ASN A 200 -90.15 -13.16 -93.44
C ASN A 200 -90.09 -12.84 -94.94
N ILE A 201 -88.90 -12.94 -95.57
CA ILE A 201 -88.74 -12.78 -97.02
C ILE A 201 -89.52 -13.87 -97.76
N LYS A 202 -89.44 -15.14 -97.33
CA LYS A 202 -90.25 -16.24 -97.90
C LYS A 202 -91.77 -16.01 -97.77
N LYS A 203 -92.22 -15.23 -96.78
CA LYS A 203 -93.64 -14.86 -96.61
C LYS A 203 -94.04 -13.62 -97.44
N LEU A 204 -93.08 -12.81 -97.89
CA LEU A 204 -93.30 -11.58 -98.65
C LEU A 204 -93.13 -11.74 -100.17
N VAL A 205 -92.67 -12.90 -100.64
CA VAL A 205 -92.59 -13.23 -102.07
C VAL A 205 -93.79 -14.12 -102.42
N PRO A 206 -94.80 -13.64 -103.18
CA PRO A 206 -95.88 -14.46 -103.72
C PRO A 206 -95.40 -15.42 -104.82
#